data_AF-A0A1R0G785-F1
#
_entry.id   AF-A0A1R0G785-F1
#
_cell.length_a   1.000
_cell.length_b   1.000
_cell.length_c   1.000
_cell.angle_alpha   90.00
_cell.angle_beta   90.00
_cell.angle_gamma   90.00
#
_symmetry.space_group_name_H-M   'P 1'
#
loop_
_entity.id
_entity.type
_entity.pdbx_description
1 polymer ?
#
loop_
_entity_poly.entity_id
_entity_poly.type
_entity_poly.pdbx_seq_one_letter_code
_entity_poly.pdbx_strand_id
1 'polypeptide(L)'
;MSLRTLLTTLLLATSFSVMAATEVVPLSNRTSAELLPVAQNFIGKDGTVSAYGNQLIVNAEPDKIQGLRALLAQLDTPSKRLLITVDTNENNQQSNGNNQTQVITYSTESRDGGIQQIQASEGVPALIQVGQSVPLTTTQPDAYGRPQNQTQYRNVTQGFYVTASVTGETVHLSISTNRDRMSQERPDVVNVQSTDTTVSGRLGEWITLAGVNRQTQADKTTTTRSYSTQGRDDLTLRVKVETLN
;
A
#
# COMPACT_ATOMS: atom_id res chain seq x y z
N MET A 1 -36.56 -35.05 -62.61
CA MET A 1 -35.30 -34.39 -62.19
C MET A 1 -35.65 -33.42 -61.06
N SER A 2 -36.13 -33.96 -59.94
CA SER A 2 -35.39 -34.23 -58.69
C SER A 2 -35.41 -33.02 -57.77
N LEU A 3 -36.46 -32.91 -56.95
CA LEU A 3 -36.57 -31.98 -55.81
C LEU A 3 -35.32 -32.01 -54.90
N ARG A 4 -34.57 -33.11 -54.92
CA ARG A 4 -33.31 -33.31 -54.21
C ARG A 4 -32.17 -32.42 -54.72
N THR A 5 -32.14 -32.06 -56.01
CA THR A 5 -31.12 -31.14 -56.54
C THR A 5 -31.38 -29.70 -56.11
N LEU A 6 -32.64 -29.33 -55.87
CA LEU A 6 -33.02 -27.99 -55.41
C LEU A 6 -32.77 -27.82 -53.90
N LEU A 7 -33.01 -28.89 -53.11
CA LEU A 7 -32.69 -28.91 -51.68
C LEU A 7 -31.19 -28.85 -51.41
N THR A 8 -30.37 -29.47 -52.27
CA THR A 8 -28.90 -29.48 -52.13
C THR A 8 -28.27 -28.14 -52.53
N THR A 9 -28.79 -27.43 -53.54
CA THR A 9 -28.32 -26.07 -53.84
C THR A 9 -28.71 -25.05 -52.77
N LEU A 10 -29.86 -25.24 -52.11
CA LEU A 10 -30.30 -24.35 -51.02
C LEU A 10 -29.47 -24.54 -49.74
N LEU A 11 -29.07 -25.78 -49.42
CA LEU A 11 -28.18 -26.05 -48.27
C LEU A 11 -26.75 -25.54 -48.47
N LEU A 12 -26.28 -25.45 -49.72
CA LEU A 12 -24.93 -24.95 -50.03
C LEU A 12 -24.87 -23.41 -49.98
N ALA A 13 -25.98 -22.72 -50.29
CA ALA A 13 -26.08 -21.27 -50.21
C ALA A 13 -26.14 -20.74 -48.76
N THR A 14 -26.50 -21.58 -47.79
CA THR A 14 -26.53 -21.24 -46.36
C THR A 14 -25.19 -21.41 -45.64
N SER A 15 -24.10 -21.67 -46.38
CA SER A 15 -22.73 -21.71 -45.85
C SER A 15 -22.26 -20.29 -45.53
N PHE A 16 -22.80 -19.68 -44.48
CA PHE A 16 -22.28 -18.43 -43.95
C PHE A 16 -20.83 -18.68 -43.53
N SER A 17 -19.89 -18.09 -44.27
CA SER A 17 -18.50 -17.96 -43.86
C SER A 17 -18.47 -17.20 -42.54
N VAL A 18 -18.27 -17.90 -41.44
CA VAL A 18 -17.83 -17.30 -40.17
C VAL A 18 -16.45 -16.70 -40.45
N MET A 19 -16.42 -15.43 -40.81
CA MET A 19 -15.19 -14.66 -40.99
C MET A 19 -14.73 -14.23 -39.60
N ALA A 20 -13.95 -15.09 -38.95
CA ALA A 20 -13.24 -14.71 -37.73
C ALA A 20 -12.16 -13.69 -38.13
N ALA A 21 -12.37 -12.43 -37.76
CA ALA A 21 -11.44 -11.35 -38.06
C ALA A 21 -10.41 -11.29 -36.93
N THR A 22 -9.12 -11.38 -37.28
CA THR A 22 -8.03 -11.10 -36.34
C THR A 22 -7.68 -9.62 -36.41
N GLU A 23 -7.95 -8.88 -35.33
CA GLU A 23 -7.62 -7.46 -35.24
C GLU A 23 -6.68 -7.21 -34.05
N VAL A 24 -5.74 -6.29 -34.26
CA VAL A 24 -4.79 -5.84 -33.23
C VAL A 24 -5.32 -4.55 -32.63
N VAL A 25 -5.61 -4.58 -31.32
CA VAL A 25 -6.04 -3.40 -30.57
C VAL A 25 -4.86 -2.87 -29.75
N PRO A 26 -4.30 -1.69 -30.08
CA PRO A 26 -3.24 -1.08 -29.30
C PRO A 26 -3.78 -0.51 -27.98
N LEU A 27 -3.04 -0.68 -26.90
CA LEU A 27 -3.27 -0.04 -25.61
C LEU A 27 -2.29 1.14 -25.46
N SER A 28 -2.64 2.15 -24.66
CA SER A 28 -1.78 3.34 -24.47
C SER A 28 -1.38 3.58 -23.02
N ASN A 29 -2.30 3.34 -22.08
CA ASN A 29 -2.14 3.69 -20.67
C ASN A 29 -2.13 2.48 -19.73
N ARG A 30 -2.77 1.37 -20.13
CA ARG A 30 -2.87 0.13 -19.34
C ARG A 30 -2.10 -1.01 -19.99
N THR A 31 -1.61 -1.92 -19.16
CA THR A 31 -0.87 -3.09 -19.67
C THR A 31 -1.82 -4.13 -20.23
N SER A 32 -1.37 -4.86 -21.26
CA SER A 32 -2.13 -5.98 -21.83
C SER A 32 -2.45 -7.06 -20.79
N ALA A 33 -1.58 -7.26 -19.79
CA ALA A 33 -1.81 -8.21 -18.69
C ALA A 33 -2.97 -7.81 -17.77
N GLU A 34 -3.19 -6.52 -17.55
CA GLU A 34 -4.29 -6.00 -16.70
C GLU A 34 -5.64 -6.10 -17.40
N LEU A 35 -5.68 -5.85 -18.72
CA LEU A 35 -6.91 -5.85 -19.50
C LEU A 35 -7.26 -7.21 -20.12
N LEU A 36 -6.31 -8.14 -20.22
CA LEU A 36 -6.54 -9.47 -20.80
C LEU A 36 -7.67 -10.24 -20.10
N PRO A 37 -7.75 -10.33 -18.75
CA PRO A 37 -8.84 -11.06 -18.09
C PRO A 37 -10.21 -10.43 -18.38
N VAL A 38 -10.29 -9.10 -18.44
CA VAL A 38 -11.53 -8.37 -18.73
C VAL A 38 -11.96 -8.59 -20.17
N ALA A 39 -11.03 -8.46 -21.12
CA ALA A 39 -11.27 -8.70 -22.53
C ALA A 39 -11.66 -10.17 -22.79
N GLN A 40 -11.02 -11.12 -22.11
CA GLN A 40 -11.33 -12.55 -22.24
C GLN A 40 -12.71 -12.89 -21.69
N ASN A 41 -13.13 -12.28 -20.57
CA ASN A 41 -14.50 -12.42 -20.06
C ASN A 41 -15.54 -11.80 -20.99
N PHE A 42 -15.24 -10.68 -21.65
CA PHE A 42 -16.15 -10.02 -22.58
C PHE A 42 -16.37 -10.83 -23.88
N ILE A 43 -15.31 -11.43 -24.41
CA ILE A 43 -15.38 -12.26 -25.63
C ILE A 43 -15.88 -13.68 -25.33
N GLY A 44 -15.55 -14.22 -24.15
CA GLY A 44 -16.01 -15.54 -23.72
C GLY A 44 -15.59 -16.65 -24.69
N LYS A 45 -16.56 -17.45 -25.13
CA LYS A 45 -16.37 -18.58 -26.06
C LYS A 45 -16.47 -18.19 -27.54
N ASP A 46 -16.80 -16.94 -27.82
CA ASP A 46 -17.09 -16.45 -29.18
C ASP A 46 -15.83 -15.88 -29.87
N GLY A 47 -14.64 -16.12 -29.27
CA GLY A 47 -13.36 -15.69 -29.81
C GLY A 47 -12.20 -15.96 -28.86
N THR A 48 -10.99 -15.62 -29.29
CA THR A 48 -9.77 -15.70 -28.47
C THR A 48 -9.13 -14.32 -28.33
N VAL A 49 -8.59 -14.05 -27.14
CA VAL A 49 -7.82 -12.82 -26.85
C VAL A 49 -6.45 -13.23 -26.34
N SER A 50 -5.40 -12.66 -26.91
CA SER A 50 -4.02 -12.89 -26.50
C SER A 50 -3.31 -11.56 -26.29
N ALA A 51 -2.49 -11.46 -25.26
CA ALA A 51 -1.66 -10.30 -24.99
C ALA A 51 -0.34 -10.42 -25.73
N TYR A 52 0.04 -9.38 -26.47
CA TYR A 52 1.35 -9.27 -27.09
C TYR A 52 1.93 -7.87 -26.85
N GLY A 53 2.87 -7.77 -25.89
CA GLY A 53 3.46 -6.50 -25.48
C GLY A 53 2.39 -5.51 -24.98
N ASN A 54 2.23 -4.41 -25.70
CA ASN A 54 1.25 -3.35 -25.43
C ASN A 54 -0.05 -3.51 -26.27
N GLN A 55 -0.30 -4.69 -26.82
CA GLN A 55 -1.40 -4.89 -27.76
C GLN A 55 -2.20 -6.12 -27.36
N LEU A 56 -3.51 -6.07 -27.61
CA LEU A 56 -4.37 -7.23 -27.53
C LEU A 56 -4.63 -7.71 -28.95
N ILE A 57 -4.26 -8.96 -29.21
CA ILE A 57 -4.60 -9.68 -30.44
C ILE A 57 -5.94 -10.34 -30.17
N VAL A 58 -6.96 -9.92 -30.93
CA VAL A 58 -8.34 -10.35 -30.74
C VAL A 58 -8.78 -11.08 -32.00
N ASN A 59 -9.28 -12.30 -31.83
CA ASN A 59 -9.89 -13.08 -32.90
C ASN A 59 -11.35 -13.37 -32.54
N ALA A 60 -12.29 -12.64 -33.16
CA ALA A 60 -13.73 -12.77 -32.89
C ALA A 60 -14.57 -12.26 -34.07
N GLU A 61 -15.89 -12.29 -33.92
CA GLU A 61 -16.83 -11.67 -34.87
C GLU A 61 -16.66 -10.13 -34.90
N PRO A 62 -16.71 -9.47 -36.07
CA PRO A 62 -16.45 -8.02 -36.21
C PRO A 62 -17.26 -7.13 -35.26
N ASP A 63 -18.54 -7.43 -35.03
CA ASP A 63 -19.41 -6.66 -34.14
C ASP A 63 -18.93 -6.72 -32.68
N LYS A 64 -18.40 -7.87 -32.25
CA LYS A 64 -17.84 -8.06 -30.91
C LYS A 64 -16.51 -7.34 -30.74
N ILE A 65 -15.68 -7.31 -31.79
CA ILE A 65 -14.42 -6.56 -31.79
C ILE A 65 -14.70 -5.07 -31.65
N GLN A 66 -15.72 -4.55 -32.35
CA GLN A 66 -16.11 -3.15 -32.23
C GLN A 66 -16.64 -2.82 -30.81
N GLY A 67 -17.43 -3.72 -30.22
CA GLY A 67 -17.85 -3.61 -28.83
C GLY A 67 -16.69 -3.63 -27.83
N LEU A 68 -15.72 -4.54 -28.03
CA LEU A 68 -14.52 -4.61 -27.18
C LEU A 68 -13.67 -3.35 -27.32
N ARG A 69 -13.52 -2.81 -28.53
CA ARG A 69 -12.81 -1.54 -28.75
C ARG A 69 -13.46 -0.38 -28.01
N ALA A 70 -14.80 -0.27 -28.06
CA ALA A 70 -15.53 0.77 -27.34
C ALA A 70 -15.32 0.64 -25.82
N LEU A 71 -15.32 -0.59 -25.29
CA LEU A 71 -15.04 -0.86 -23.88
C LEU A 71 -13.60 -0.49 -23.51
N LEU A 72 -12.62 -0.91 -24.29
CA LEU A 72 -11.20 -0.63 -24.06
C LEU A 72 -10.92 0.88 -24.11
N ALA A 73 -11.58 1.63 -25.00
CA ALA A 73 -11.45 3.09 -25.05
C ALA A 73 -11.92 3.78 -23.75
N GLN A 74 -12.86 3.19 -23.01
CA GLN A 74 -13.32 3.71 -21.73
C GLN A 74 -12.42 3.27 -20.56
N LEU A 75 -11.78 2.11 -20.66
CA LEU A 75 -10.90 1.56 -19.61
C LEU A 75 -9.44 2.04 -19.72
N ASP A 76 -8.96 2.39 -20.92
CA ASP A 76 -7.59 2.83 -21.19
C ASP A 76 -7.35 4.29 -20.75
N THR A 77 -7.62 4.56 -19.47
CA THR A 77 -7.42 5.85 -18.82
C THR A 77 -5.99 5.99 -18.28
N PRO A 78 -5.39 7.20 -18.35
CA PRO A 78 -4.05 7.44 -17.83
C PRO A 78 -4.00 7.21 -16.32
N SER A 79 -3.02 6.43 -15.87
CA SER A 79 -2.75 6.23 -14.44
C SER A 79 -2.23 7.53 -13.83
N LYS A 80 -2.79 7.95 -12.69
CA LYS A 80 -2.29 9.15 -11.99
C LYS A 80 -1.03 8.82 -11.21
N ARG A 81 -0.09 9.77 -11.17
CA ARG A 81 1.05 9.70 -10.25
C ARG A 81 0.63 10.29 -8.91
N LEU A 82 0.91 9.57 -7.83
CA LEU A 82 0.51 9.92 -6.48
C LEU A 82 1.74 10.17 -5.62
N LEU A 83 1.73 11.26 -4.85
CA LEU A 83 2.66 11.51 -3.75
C LEU A 83 1.95 11.11 -2.46
N ILE A 84 2.48 10.09 -1.79
CA ILE A 84 1.95 9.57 -0.55
C ILE A 84 2.88 10.04 0.57
N THR A 85 2.33 10.84 1.47
CA THR A 85 3.02 11.38 2.64
C THR A 85 2.46 10.74 3.89
N VAL A 86 3.31 10.08 4.68
CA VAL A 86 2.95 9.50 5.97
C VAL A 86 3.62 10.31 7.06
N ASP A 87 2.84 10.72 8.04
CA ASP A 87 3.31 11.43 9.23
C ASP A 87 3.06 10.55 10.46
N THR A 88 4.15 10.25 11.16
CA THR A 88 4.16 9.40 12.36
C THR A 88 4.50 10.20 13.62
N ASN A 89 4.12 11.49 13.68
CA ASN A 89 4.55 12.37 14.75
C ASN A 89 4.07 11.88 16.14
N GLU A 90 5.03 11.61 17.03
CA GLU A 90 4.79 11.38 18.46
C GLU A 90 4.77 12.74 19.16
N ASN A 91 3.63 13.44 19.12
CA ASN A 91 3.55 14.78 19.69
C ASN A 91 3.32 14.70 21.20
N ASN A 92 4.41 14.74 21.98
CA ASN A 92 4.35 14.98 23.42
C ASN A 92 4.19 16.50 23.71
N GLN A 93 3.23 17.15 23.02
CA GLN A 93 2.96 18.58 23.18
C GLN A 93 2.04 18.76 24.39
N GLN A 94 2.66 19.17 25.50
CA GLN A 94 2.01 19.50 26.74
C GLN A 94 1.11 20.74 26.57
N SER A 95 -0.18 20.53 26.33
CA SER A 95 -1.18 21.60 26.39
C SER A 95 -1.41 22.02 27.85
N ASN A 96 -0.50 22.80 28.42
CA ASN A 96 -0.58 23.25 29.81
C ASN A 96 -1.44 24.51 29.92
N GLY A 97 -2.73 24.32 30.21
CA GLY A 97 -3.60 25.41 30.66
C GLY A 97 -3.22 25.85 32.07
N ASN A 98 -2.94 27.14 32.23
CA ASN A 98 -2.87 27.92 33.48
C ASN A 98 -2.37 27.20 34.74
N ASN A 99 -1.11 27.44 35.12
CA ASN A 99 -0.77 27.72 36.53
C ASN A 99 0.66 28.29 36.64
N GLN A 100 0.79 29.36 37.42
CA GLN A 100 2.01 30.13 37.68
C GLN A 100 2.97 29.39 38.62
N THR A 101 3.52 28.26 38.18
CA THR A 101 4.63 27.58 38.86
C THR A 101 5.75 27.32 37.87
N GLN A 102 6.90 27.96 38.11
CA GLN A 102 8.11 27.81 37.30
C GLN A 102 8.73 26.44 37.59
N VAL A 103 8.29 25.43 36.84
CA VAL A 103 8.89 24.08 36.83
C VAL A 103 9.97 24.06 35.75
N ILE A 104 11.23 23.85 36.16
CA ILE A 104 12.33 23.58 35.22
C ILE A 104 12.17 22.14 34.75
N THR A 105 11.42 21.94 33.67
CA THR A 105 11.25 20.63 33.04
C THR A 105 12.43 20.38 32.12
N TYR A 106 13.23 19.36 32.42
CA TYR A 106 14.19 18.81 31.47
C TYR A 106 13.45 17.86 30.54
N SER A 107 12.89 18.38 29.45
CA SER A 107 12.32 17.55 28.38
C SER A 107 13.46 17.10 27.46
N THR A 108 13.56 15.79 27.24
CA THR A 108 14.39 15.24 26.16
C THR A 108 13.48 15.15 24.94
N GLU A 109 13.60 16.08 24.00
CA GLU A 109 12.87 16.00 22.71
C GLU A 109 13.41 14.80 21.93
N SER A 110 12.72 13.66 22.03
CA SER A 110 12.93 12.52 21.14
C SER A 110 12.41 12.88 19.75
N ARG A 111 13.28 13.39 18.87
CA ARG A 111 12.98 13.72 17.46
C ARG A 111 12.91 12.47 16.58
N ASP A 112 12.12 11.49 16.99
CA ASP A 112 12.06 10.18 16.32
C ASP A 112 10.84 10.09 15.36
N GLY A 113 9.87 11.01 15.47
CA GLY A 113 8.79 11.18 14.50
C GLY A 113 9.25 11.95 13.26
N GLY A 114 8.85 11.49 12.07
CA GLY A 114 9.24 12.13 10.80
C GLY A 114 8.18 11.98 9.73
N ILE A 115 8.18 12.93 8.80
CA ILE A 115 7.38 12.85 7.57
C ILE A 115 8.15 12.00 6.57
N GLN A 116 7.52 10.92 6.10
CA GLN A 116 8.06 10.06 5.06
C GLN A 116 7.21 10.20 3.80
N GLN A 117 7.87 10.24 2.64
CA GLN A 117 7.21 10.45 1.36
C GLN A 117 7.65 9.41 0.34
N ILE A 118 6.70 8.93 -0.44
CA ILE A 118 6.95 8.04 -1.58
C ILE A 118 6.07 8.45 -2.75
N GLN A 119 6.60 8.35 -3.97
CA GLN A 119 5.83 8.50 -5.20
C GLN A 119 5.47 7.13 -5.74
N ALA A 120 4.20 6.96 -6.10
CA ALA A 120 3.68 5.72 -6.64
C ALA A 120 2.71 6.00 -7.80
N SER A 121 2.60 5.05 -8.73
CA SER A 121 1.50 5.07 -9.69
C SER A 121 0.24 4.54 -9.04
N GLU A 122 -0.90 5.11 -9.41
CA GLU A 122 -2.21 4.64 -8.96
C GLU A 122 -2.39 3.13 -9.19
N GLY A 123 -2.86 2.42 -8.17
CA GLY A 123 -3.09 0.97 -8.18
C GLY A 123 -1.84 0.11 -8.02
N VAL A 124 -0.64 0.71 -7.99
CA VAL A 124 0.63 -0.02 -7.88
C VAL A 124 1.16 0.05 -6.45
N PRO A 125 1.59 -1.07 -5.85
CA PRO A 125 2.16 -1.07 -4.52
C PRO A 125 3.52 -0.38 -4.48
N ALA A 126 3.78 0.36 -3.40
CA ALA A 126 5.04 1.06 -3.16
C ALA A 126 5.51 0.86 -1.71
N LEU A 127 6.83 0.73 -1.54
CA LEU A 127 7.47 0.51 -0.24
C LEU A 127 8.65 1.45 -0.06
N ILE A 128 8.69 2.14 1.08
CA ILE A 128 9.88 2.81 1.58
C ILE A 128 10.26 2.18 2.91
N GLN A 129 11.52 1.76 3.04
CA GLN A 129 12.05 1.17 4.27
C GLN A 129 13.48 1.66 4.47
N VAL A 130 13.73 2.21 5.65
CA VAL A 130 15.05 2.65 6.10
C VAL A 130 15.37 1.95 7.41
N GLY A 131 16.62 1.64 7.67
CA GLY A 131 16.96 0.92 8.90
C GLY A 131 18.45 0.79 9.13
N GLN A 132 18.79 0.20 10.26
CA GLN A 132 20.16 -0.04 10.70
C GLN A 132 20.31 -1.48 11.14
N SER A 133 21.50 -2.06 10.96
CA SER A 133 21.83 -3.37 11.48
C SER A 133 22.57 -3.20 12.81
N VAL A 134 21.93 -3.59 13.91
CA VAL A 134 22.49 -3.46 15.26
C VAL A 134 23.01 -4.80 15.76
N PRO A 135 24.22 -4.86 16.36
CA PRO A 135 24.73 -6.07 16.97
C PRO A 135 24.06 -6.28 18.33
N LEU A 136 23.33 -7.37 18.49
CA LEU A 136 22.79 -7.84 19.76
C LEU A 136 23.74 -8.89 20.33
N THR A 137 24.33 -8.61 21.49
CA THR A 137 25.25 -9.55 22.14
C THR A 137 24.56 -10.21 23.30
N THR A 138 24.29 -11.51 23.20
CA THR A 138 23.76 -12.30 24.31
C THR A 138 24.90 -13.03 25.02
N THR A 139 24.87 -13.04 26.35
CA THR A 139 25.78 -13.85 27.17
C THR A 139 25.02 -15.10 27.61
N GLN A 140 25.40 -16.26 27.11
CA GLN A 140 24.78 -17.52 27.50
C GLN A 140 25.85 -18.48 28.05
N PRO A 141 25.61 -19.14 29.20
CA PRO A 141 26.56 -20.11 29.72
C PRO A 141 26.61 -21.33 28.80
N ASP A 142 27.83 -21.75 28.44
CA ASP A 142 28.08 -22.99 27.70
C ASP A 142 27.83 -24.22 28.59
N ALA A 143 27.91 -25.44 28.02
CA ALA A 143 27.71 -26.73 28.70
C ALA A 143 28.53 -26.90 30.01
N TYR A 144 29.60 -26.13 30.18
CA TYR A 144 30.48 -26.13 31.36
C TYR A 144 30.29 -24.90 32.27
N GLY A 145 29.22 -24.12 32.11
CA GLY A 145 28.90 -22.96 32.95
C GLY A 145 29.77 -21.71 32.72
N ARG A 146 30.57 -21.69 31.65
CA ARG A 146 31.40 -20.55 31.27
C ARG A 146 30.57 -19.57 30.43
N PRO A 147 30.62 -18.25 30.68
CA PRO A 147 29.90 -17.29 29.85
C PRO A 147 30.50 -17.26 28.44
N GLN A 148 29.67 -17.51 27.43
CA GLN A 148 30.02 -17.34 26.02
C GLN A 148 29.20 -16.18 25.45
N ASN A 149 29.89 -15.24 24.80
CA ASN A 149 29.24 -14.13 24.11
C ASN A 149 28.90 -14.56 22.68
N GLN A 150 27.64 -14.39 22.29
CA GLN A 150 27.19 -14.57 20.91
C GLN A 150 26.63 -13.25 20.40
N THR A 151 27.29 -12.68 19.39
CA THR A 151 26.81 -11.46 18.73
C THR A 151 26.01 -11.83 17.48
N GLN A 152 24.75 -11.43 17.43
CA GLN A 152 23.87 -11.57 16.27
C GLN A 152 23.48 -10.19 15.75
N TYR A 153 23.58 -9.98 14.44
CA TYR A 153 23.08 -8.76 13.83
C TYR A 153 21.58 -8.84 13.62
N ARG A 154 20.86 -7.79 14.03
CA ARG A 154 19.43 -7.63 13.79
C ARG A 154 19.16 -6.34 13.04
N ASN A 155 18.36 -6.43 11.99
CA ASN A 155 17.89 -5.26 11.27
C ASN A 155 16.75 -4.62 12.06
N VAL A 156 16.92 -3.35 12.38
CA VAL A 156 15.91 -2.49 12.99
C VAL A 156 15.47 -1.55 11.88
N THR A 157 14.26 -1.75 11.37
CA THR A 157 13.76 -1.01 10.22
C THR A 157 12.52 -0.19 10.53
N GLN A 158 12.36 0.91 9.80
CA GLN A 158 11.19 1.75 9.82
C GLN A 158 10.76 2.07 8.39
N GLY A 159 9.46 2.08 8.14
CA GLY A 159 8.95 2.28 6.80
C GLY A 159 7.47 2.00 6.67
N PHE A 160 6.98 2.13 5.45
CA PHE A 160 5.60 1.80 5.13
C PHE A 160 5.48 1.21 3.73
N TYR A 161 4.60 0.23 3.63
CA TYR A 161 4.09 -0.35 2.42
C TYR A 161 2.70 0.23 2.15
N VAL A 162 2.44 0.67 0.93
CA VAL A 162 1.18 1.32 0.60
C VAL A 162 0.72 0.99 -0.81
N THR A 163 -0.60 0.85 -0.96
CA THR A 163 -1.29 0.77 -2.24
C THR A 163 -2.42 1.79 -2.23
N ALA A 164 -2.44 2.68 -3.23
CA ALA A 164 -3.44 3.74 -3.34
C ALA A 164 -4.16 3.64 -4.69
N SER A 165 -5.50 3.67 -4.70
CA SER A 165 -6.32 3.79 -5.91
C SER A 165 -7.25 4.99 -5.80
N VAL A 166 -7.54 5.66 -6.92
CA VAL A 166 -8.37 6.87 -6.95
C VAL A 166 -9.67 6.57 -7.68
N THR A 167 -10.78 7.02 -7.11
CA THR A 167 -12.10 6.93 -7.77
C THR A 167 -12.77 8.29 -7.64
N GLY A 168 -12.79 9.04 -8.74
CA GLY A 168 -13.21 10.45 -8.74
C GLY A 168 -12.24 11.31 -7.94
N GLU A 169 -12.69 11.78 -6.78
CA GLU A 169 -11.93 12.62 -5.83
C GLU A 169 -11.53 11.86 -4.55
N THR A 170 -12.00 10.63 -4.39
CA THR A 170 -11.74 9.79 -3.23
C THR A 170 -10.54 8.89 -3.50
N VAL A 171 -9.62 8.80 -2.54
CA VAL A 171 -8.53 7.83 -2.53
C VAL A 171 -8.91 6.68 -1.60
N HIS A 172 -8.72 5.46 -2.08
CA HIS A 172 -8.73 4.24 -1.28
C HIS A 172 -7.28 3.83 -1.03
N LEU A 173 -6.92 3.70 0.24
CA LEU A 173 -5.56 3.47 0.68
C LEU A 173 -5.50 2.22 1.54
N SER A 174 -4.64 1.29 1.18
CA SER A 174 -4.19 0.22 2.06
C SER A 174 -2.75 0.50 2.46
N ILE A 175 -2.49 0.58 3.77
CA ILE A 175 -1.19 0.96 4.29
C ILE A 175 -0.80 0.07 5.47
N SER A 176 0.44 -0.41 5.39
CA SER A 176 1.11 -1.18 6.43
C SER A 176 2.37 -0.44 6.84
N THR A 177 2.45 -0.03 8.10
CA THR A 177 3.64 0.63 8.65
C THR A 177 4.38 -0.33 9.56
N ASN A 178 5.71 -0.30 9.51
CA ASN A 178 6.58 -1.00 10.43
C ASN A 178 7.56 0.01 11.04
N ARG A 179 7.74 -0.06 12.35
CA ARG A 179 8.64 0.80 13.10
C ARG A 179 9.30 -0.01 14.20
N ASP A 180 10.55 -0.37 13.98
CA ASP A 180 11.40 -1.00 14.95
C ASP A 180 12.27 0.08 15.60
N ARG A 181 12.33 0.11 16.94
CA ARG A 181 13.20 1.01 17.70
C ARG A 181 13.93 0.26 18.81
N MET A 182 15.15 0.66 19.09
CA MET A 182 15.88 0.13 20.27
C MET A 182 15.17 0.57 21.54
N SER A 183 15.06 -0.33 22.53
CA SER A 183 14.50 0.03 23.83
C SER A 183 15.50 0.88 24.61
N GLN A 184 15.05 2.04 25.09
CA GLN A 184 15.88 2.90 25.94
C GLN A 184 16.15 2.27 27.31
N GLU A 185 15.26 1.40 27.78
CA GLU A 185 15.37 0.72 29.07
C GLU A 185 16.27 -0.51 29.02
N ARG A 186 16.34 -1.16 27.86
CA ARG A 186 17.11 -2.40 27.65
C ARG A 186 17.83 -2.36 26.30
N PRO A 187 19.17 -2.17 26.29
CA PRO A 187 19.95 -2.08 25.06
C PRO A 187 19.85 -3.31 24.14
N ASP A 188 19.45 -4.47 24.68
CA ASP A 188 19.33 -5.73 23.91
C ASP A 188 17.90 -6.02 23.43
N VAL A 189 16.95 -5.11 23.66
CA VAL A 189 15.55 -5.29 23.27
C VAL A 189 15.19 -4.32 22.15
N VAL A 190 14.56 -4.86 21.10
CA VAL A 190 13.96 -4.09 20.01
C VAL A 190 12.45 -4.02 20.24
N ASN A 191 11.93 -2.80 20.38
CA ASN A 191 10.50 -2.53 20.38
C ASN A 191 10.02 -2.51 18.92
N VAL A 192 9.13 -3.42 18.58
CA VAL A 192 8.54 -3.52 17.24
C VAL A 192 7.11 -3.01 17.31
N GLN A 193 6.77 -2.12 16.40
CA GLN A 193 5.41 -1.65 16.20
C GLN A 193 5.02 -1.81 14.74
N SER A 194 3.87 -2.44 14.51
CA SER A 194 3.27 -2.55 13.18
C SER A 194 1.84 -2.04 13.21
N THR A 195 1.37 -1.51 12.08
CA THR A 195 -0.02 -1.07 11.94
C THR A 195 -0.46 -1.31 10.51
N ASP A 196 -1.53 -2.08 10.35
CA ASP A 196 -2.12 -2.45 9.07
C ASP A 196 -3.54 -1.90 9.03
N THR A 197 -3.82 -1.04 8.06
CA THR A 197 -5.13 -0.41 7.94
C THR A 197 -5.50 -0.15 6.50
N THR A 198 -6.81 -0.09 6.25
CA THR A 198 -7.37 0.33 4.97
C THR A 198 -8.35 1.45 5.23
N VAL A 199 -8.10 2.60 4.61
CA VAL A 199 -8.90 3.81 4.79
C VAL A 199 -9.29 4.41 3.45
N SER A 200 -10.29 5.27 3.47
CA SER A 200 -10.68 6.08 2.33
C SER A 200 -10.87 7.53 2.76
N GLY A 201 -10.47 8.46 1.91
CA GLY A 201 -10.65 9.89 2.15
C GLY A 201 -10.45 10.72 0.90
N ARG A 202 -10.44 12.04 1.04
CA ARG A 202 -10.27 12.96 -0.10
C ARG A 202 -8.80 13.15 -0.43
N LEU A 203 -8.49 13.34 -1.71
CA LEU A 203 -7.16 13.72 -2.16
C LEU A 203 -6.76 15.10 -1.57
N GLY A 204 -5.50 15.25 -1.18
CA GLY A 204 -4.93 16.48 -0.65
C GLY A 204 -5.19 16.75 0.84
N GLU A 205 -6.04 15.97 1.50
CA GLU A 205 -6.34 16.11 2.92
C GLU A 205 -5.56 15.09 3.77
N TRP A 206 -5.24 15.48 5.01
CA TRP A 206 -4.68 14.55 5.98
C TRP A 206 -5.77 13.65 6.56
N ILE A 207 -5.59 12.35 6.42
CA ILE A 207 -6.48 11.31 6.92
C ILE A 207 -5.80 10.65 8.12
N THR A 208 -6.47 10.62 9.27
CA THR A 208 -5.97 9.91 10.45
C THR A 208 -6.21 8.41 10.29
N LEU A 209 -5.13 7.63 10.41
CA LEU A 209 -5.10 6.18 10.19
C LEU A 209 -5.24 5.40 11.49
N ALA A 210 -4.51 5.83 12.52
CA ALA A 210 -4.47 5.19 13.83
C ALA A 210 -4.06 6.20 14.90
N GLY A 211 -4.55 6.01 16.12
CA GLY A 211 -4.14 6.75 17.30
C GLY A 211 -4.02 5.79 18.49
N VAL A 212 -2.87 5.79 19.17
CA VAL A 212 -2.68 5.03 20.40
C VAL A 212 -2.38 5.99 21.55
N ASN A 213 -3.23 5.97 22.59
CA ASN A 213 -3.07 6.79 23.78
C ASN A 213 -2.75 5.87 24.97
N ARG A 214 -1.49 5.87 25.43
CA ARG A 214 -1.08 5.13 26.62
C ARG A 214 -0.73 6.10 27.74
N GLN A 215 -1.57 6.13 28.79
CA GLN A 215 -1.34 6.93 29.99
C GLN A 215 -0.78 6.02 31.09
N THR A 216 0.50 6.19 31.44
CA THR A 216 1.12 5.47 32.56
C THR A 216 1.32 6.43 33.73
N GLN A 217 0.59 6.19 34.82
CA GLN A 217 0.66 6.98 36.04
C GLN A 217 1.41 6.16 37.10
N ALA A 218 2.66 6.53 37.37
CA ALA A 218 3.47 5.91 38.41
C ALA A 218 3.45 6.80 39.66
N ASP A 219 2.54 6.51 40.59
CA ASP A 219 2.50 7.18 41.89
C ASP A 219 3.59 6.60 42.80
N LYS A 220 4.66 7.36 43.04
CA LYS A 220 5.66 7.01 44.05
C LYS A 220 5.79 8.13 45.07
N THR A 221 5.02 8.03 46.14
CA THR A 221 5.04 8.95 47.27
C THR A 221 6.29 8.71 48.11
N THR A 222 7.27 9.63 48.06
CA THR A 222 8.32 9.72 49.08
C THR A 222 8.51 11.19 49.42
N THR A 223 8.13 11.52 50.65
CA THR A 223 8.18 12.84 51.27
C THR A 223 9.56 13.48 51.06
N THR A 224 9.60 14.51 50.21
CA THR A 224 10.64 15.54 49.98
C THR A 224 11.13 15.73 48.53
N ARG A 225 10.90 14.80 47.58
CA ARG A 225 11.20 15.03 46.15
C ARG A 225 10.21 14.30 45.24
N SER A 226 9.41 15.05 44.49
CA SER A 226 8.51 14.49 43.47
C SER A 226 9.24 14.31 42.15
N TYR A 227 9.52 13.07 41.77
CA TYR A 227 9.89 12.71 40.40
C TYR A 227 8.65 12.11 39.74
N SER A 228 7.90 12.93 38.99
CA SER A 228 6.79 12.45 38.16
C SER A 228 7.30 12.20 36.75
N THR A 229 7.54 10.95 36.38
CA THR A 229 7.78 10.59 34.98
C THR A 229 6.42 10.31 34.36
N GLN A 230 5.78 11.33 33.79
CA GLN A 230 4.54 11.14 33.04
C GLN A 230 4.89 10.75 31.61
N GLY A 231 4.96 9.45 31.34
CA GLY A 231 5.04 8.93 29.97
C GLY A 231 3.66 8.92 29.35
N ARG A 232 3.37 9.89 28.46
CA ARG A 232 2.23 9.82 27.54
C ARG A 232 2.80 9.54 26.16
N ASP A 233 2.67 8.29 25.72
CA ASP A 233 2.95 7.89 24.35
C ASP A 233 1.65 8.08 23.57
N ASP A 234 1.53 9.22 22.87
CA ASP A 234 0.48 9.48 21.89
C ASP A 234 1.08 9.40 20.50
N LEU A 235 0.88 8.25 19.83
CA LEU A 235 1.26 8.10 18.43
C LEU A 235 0.01 8.31 17.58
N THR A 236 0.05 9.36 16.77
CA THR A 236 -0.96 9.61 15.74
C THR A 236 -0.35 9.34 14.37
N LEU A 237 -0.92 8.37 13.66
CA LEU A 237 -0.54 8.07 12.29
C LEU A 237 -1.49 8.81 11.35
N ARG A 238 -0.92 9.64 10.48
CA ARG A 238 -1.68 10.38 9.46
C ARG A 238 -1.09 10.14 8.08
N VAL A 239 -1.93 10.16 7.07
CA VAL A 239 -1.51 10.05 5.68
C VAL A 239 -2.17 11.13 4.84
N LYS A 240 -1.43 11.64 3.86
CA LYS A 240 -1.95 12.55 2.84
C LYS A 240 -1.54 12.01 1.48
N VAL A 241 -2.49 11.96 0.56
CA VAL A 241 -2.24 11.54 -0.82
C VAL A 241 -2.52 12.70 -1.75
N GLU A 242 -1.53 13.09 -2.55
CA GLU A 242 -1.62 14.18 -3.51
C GLU A 242 -1.40 13.64 -4.92
N THR A 243 -2.12 14.19 -5.90
CA THR A 243 -1.87 13.86 -7.31
C THR A 243 -0.76 14.75 -7.86
N LEU A 244 0.26 14.14 -8.43
CA LEU A 244 1.31 14.82 -9.17
C LEU A 244 0.89 14.90 -10.64
N ASN A 245 0.60 16.12 -11.10
CA ASN A 245 0.37 16.41 -12.52
C ASN A 245 1.68 16.38 -13.32
#